data_AF-A0A7K9CLC5-F1
#
_entry.id   AF-A0A7K9CLC5-F1
#
_cell.length_a   1.000
_cell.length_b   1.000
_cell.length_c   1.000
_cell.angle_alpha   90.00
_cell.angle_beta   90.00
_cell.angle_gamma   90.00
#
_symmetry.space_group_name_H-M   'P 1'
#
loop_
_entity.id
_entity.type
_entity.pdbx_description
1 polymer ?
#
loop_
_entity_poly.entity_id
_entity_poly.type
_entity_poly.pdbx_seq_one_letter_code
_entity_poly.pdbx_strand_id
1 'polypeptide(L)'
;WGWPQTPRPLDACHQEGTFYEGHFLQVLFDRMSQILDQPYSLNLQVTSVLSLLATFPHPHLHEYLLDPYLSLAPGCRSLFSVLVRVIGELMQRLQRVPQFRAKLLLVRRQLLGLVP
;
A
#
# COMPACT_ATOMS: atom_id res chain seq x y z
N TRP A 1 -9.42 -2.36 -26.41
CA TRP A 1 -8.69 -1.33 -25.65
C TRP A 1 -7.38 -1.04 -26.36
N GLY A 2 -7.25 0.14 -26.98
CA GLY A 2 -6.16 0.51 -27.89
C GLY A 2 -4.98 1.16 -27.18
N TRP A 3 -4.36 0.45 -26.24
CA TRP A 3 -3.14 0.94 -25.59
C TRP A 3 -1.94 0.82 -26.55
N PRO A 4 -1.03 1.81 -26.57
CA PRO A 4 0.14 1.77 -27.42
C PRO A 4 1.03 0.58 -27.05
N GLN A 5 1.39 -0.24 -28.05
CA GLN A 5 2.22 -1.44 -27.92
C GLN A 5 3.69 -1.12 -27.59
N THR A 6 4.10 0.13 -27.83
CA THR A 6 5.45 0.61 -27.59
C THR A 6 5.39 1.85 -26.70
N PRO A 7 6.28 1.97 -25.70
CA PRO A 7 6.43 3.21 -24.95
C PRO A 7 6.74 4.32 -25.96
N ARG A 8 6.01 5.44 -25.88
CA ARG A 8 6.46 6.65 -26.59
C ARG A 8 7.85 6.97 -26.08
N PRO A 9 8.83 7.27 -26.96
CA PRO A 9 10.12 7.79 -26.51
C PRO A 9 9.84 8.94 -25.56
N LEU A 10 10.44 8.91 -24.36
CA LEU A 10 10.36 10.05 -23.47
C LEU A 10 11.06 11.20 -24.21
N ASP A 11 10.27 12.16 -24.71
CA ASP A 11 10.79 13.50 -25.00
C ASP A 11 11.63 13.90 -23.79
N ALA A 12 12.84 14.39 -24.00
CA ALA A 12 13.80 14.71 -22.94
C ALA A 12 13.11 15.49 -21.82
N CYS A 13 12.65 14.77 -20.78
CA CYS A 13 11.79 15.33 -19.76
C CYS A 13 12.62 16.40 -19.05
N HIS A 14 12.08 17.61 -18.96
CA HIS A 14 12.55 18.60 -18.00
C HIS A 14 12.64 17.91 -16.63
N GLN A 15 13.86 17.63 -16.16
CA GLN A 15 14.15 16.96 -14.89
C GLN A 15 13.93 17.90 -13.68
N GLU A 16 12.93 18.78 -13.73
CA GLU A 16 12.64 19.76 -12.68
C GLU A 16 11.37 19.43 -11.89
N GLY A 17 10.55 18.49 -12.36
CA GLY A 17 9.35 18.05 -11.65
C GLY A 17 9.63 16.86 -10.73
N THR A 18 9.18 16.93 -9.48
CA THR A 18 9.02 15.75 -8.62
C THR A 18 8.13 14.73 -9.34
N PHE A 19 8.49 13.44 -9.29
CA PHE A 19 7.66 12.38 -9.86
C PHE A 19 6.22 12.48 -9.34
N TYR A 20 5.26 12.32 -10.24
CA TYR A 20 3.84 12.37 -9.92
C TYR A 20 3.19 11.04 -10.32
N GLU A 21 2.79 10.25 -9.31
CA GLU A 21 2.12 8.95 -9.51
C GLU A 21 0.71 9.08 -10.11
N GLY A 22 0.17 10.30 -10.19
CA GLY A 22 -1.20 10.57 -10.58
C GLY A 22 -2.14 10.58 -9.38
N HIS A 23 -3.14 11.47 -9.41
CA HIS A 23 -4.08 11.72 -8.32
C HIS A 23 -4.75 10.45 -7.79
N PHE A 24 -5.08 9.50 -8.68
CA PHE A 24 -5.72 8.25 -8.29
C PHE A 24 -4.82 7.39 -7.38
N LEU A 25 -3.57 7.14 -7.80
CA LEU A 25 -2.62 6.37 -7.00
C LEU A 25 -2.19 7.14 -5.75
N GLN A 26 -2.05 8.46 -5.86
CA GLN A 26 -1.75 9.34 -4.73
C GLN A 26 -2.78 9.16 -3.61
N VAL A 27 -4.08 9.25 -3.94
CA VAL A 27 -5.16 9.06 -2.95
C VAL A 27 -5.10 7.65 -2.36
N LEU A 28 -4.93 6.61 -3.18
CA LEU A 28 -4.86 5.23 -2.67
C LEU A 28 -3.68 5.03 -1.71
N PHE A 29 -2.52 5.58 -2.02
CA PHE A 29 -1.33 5.49 -1.18
C PHE A 29 -1.44 6.34 0.09
N ASP A 30 -2.07 7.52 0.02
CA ASP A 30 -2.36 8.33 1.21
C ASP A 30 -3.31 7.58 2.15
N ARG A 31 -4.34 6.94 1.59
CA ARG A 31 -5.26 6.12 2.39
C ARG A 31 -4.56 4.91 2.98
N MET A 32 -3.80 4.18 2.18
CA MET A 32 -3.05 3.01 2.65
C MET A 32 -2.02 3.37 3.73
N SER A 33 -1.38 4.54 3.63
CA SER A 33 -0.45 5.04 4.65
C SER A 33 -1.10 5.34 6.00
N GLN A 34 -2.43 5.45 6.05
CA GLN A 34 -3.21 5.75 7.25
C GLN A 34 -4.14 4.59 7.63
N ILE A 35 -3.90 3.39 7.10
CA ILE A 35 -4.77 2.22 7.31
C ILE A 35 -4.97 1.87 8.79
N LEU A 36 -4.00 2.22 9.66
CA LEU A 36 -4.07 1.96 11.10
C LEU A 36 -4.99 2.93 11.87
N ASP A 37 -5.35 4.06 11.27
CA ASP A 37 -6.18 5.11 11.88
C ASP A 37 -7.53 5.29 11.19
N GLN A 38 -7.76 4.54 10.11
CA GLN A 38 -8.96 4.62 9.30
C GLN A 38 -10.04 3.62 9.70
N PRO A 39 -11.34 3.92 9.42
CA PRO A 39 -12.42 2.97 9.63
C PRO A 39 -12.19 1.67 8.84
N TYR A 40 -12.52 0.54 9.45
CA TYR A 40 -12.34 -0.77 8.84
C TYR A 40 -13.03 -0.90 7.47
N SER A 41 -14.23 -0.33 7.32
CA SER A 41 -14.97 -0.33 6.04
C SER A 41 -14.23 0.41 4.92
N LEU A 42 -13.53 1.50 5.23
CA LEU A 42 -12.70 2.23 4.27
C LEU A 42 -11.46 1.40 3.89
N ASN A 43 -10.82 0.78 4.88
CA ASN A 43 -9.66 -0.08 4.64
C ASN A 43 -9.98 -1.24 3.70
N LEU A 44 -11.15 -1.86 3.85
CA LEU A 44 -11.61 -2.92 2.95
C LEU A 44 -11.75 -2.42 1.50
N GLN A 45 -12.30 -1.22 1.29
CA GLN A 45 -12.45 -0.65 -0.04
C GLN A 45 -11.10 -0.32 -0.68
N VAL A 46 -10.21 0.35 0.07
CA VAL A 46 -8.86 0.70 -0.41
C VAL A 46 -8.08 -0.56 -0.77
N THR A 47 -8.12 -1.58 0.09
CA THR A 47 -7.47 -2.87 -0.17
C THR A 47 -8.05 -3.54 -1.41
N SER A 48 -9.37 -3.54 -1.57
CA SER A 48 -10.01 -4.14 -2.75
C SER A 48 -9.55 -3.47 -4.05
N VAL A 49 -9.50 -2.14 -4.10
CA VAL A 49 -9.04 -1.40 -5.28
C VAL A 49 -7.57 -1.70 -5.58
N LEU A 50 -6.69 -1.65 -4.55
CA LEU A 50 -5.27 -1.94 -4.72
C LEU A 50 -5.02 -3.40 -5.14
N SER A 51 -5.78 -4.36 -4.61
CA SER A 51 -5.72 -5.76 -5.04
C SER A 51 -6.12 -5.89 -6.51
N LEU A 52 -7.19 -5.20 -6.93
CA LEU A 52 -7.63 -5.23 -8.33
C LEU A 52 -6.54 -4.68 -9.26
N LEU A 53 -5.92 -3.55 -8.88
CA LEU A 53 -4.81 -2.95 -9.62
C LEU A 53 -3.61 -3.89 -9.69
N ALA A 54 -3.23 -4.51 -8.56
CA ALA A 54 -2.10 -5.45 -8.52
C ALA A 54 -2.30 -6.69 -9.40
N THR A 55 -3.56 -7.09 -9.64
CA THR A 55 -3.94 -8.17 -10.55
C THR A 55 -4.20 -7.73 -12.00
N PHE A 56 -4.19 -6.43 -12.27
CA PHE A 56 -4.46 -5.91 -13.60
C PHE A 56 -3.28 -6.24 -14.55
N PRO A 57 -3.53 -6.84 -15.73
CA PRO A 57 -2.48 -7.29 -16.63
C PRO A 57 -1.83 -6.11 -17.37
N HIS A 58 -0.95 -5.39 -16.68
CA HIS A 58 -0.18 -4.28 -17.23
C HIS A 58 1.32 -4.43 -16.92
N PRO A 59 2.21 -4.35 -17.92
CA PRO A 59 3.61 -4.78 -17.82
C PRO A 59 4.40 -4.09 -16.71
N HIS A 60 4.15 -2.79 -16.46
CA HIS A 60 4.90 -2.00 -15.48
C HIS A 60 4.13 -1.68 -14.20
N LEU A 61 2.84 -2.03 -14.14
CA LEU A 61 2.00 -1.63 -13.01
C LEU A 61 2.36 -2.47 -11.78
N HIS A 62 2.47 -3.78 -11.97
CA HIS A 62 2.83 -4.70 -10.90
C HIS A 62 4.20 -4.36 -10.30
N GLU A 63 5.17 -4.03 -11.15
CA GLU A 63 6.51 -3.60 -10.76
C GLU A 63 6.46 -2.32 -9.90
N TYR A 64 5.75 -1.28 -10.37
CA TYR A 64 5.59 -0.03 -9.62
C TYR A 64 4.86 -0.21 -8.28
N LEU A 65 3.92 -1.15 -8.18
CA LEU A 65 3.22 -1.41 -6.93
C LEU A 65 4.09 -2.23 -5.97
N LEU A 66 4.55 -3.41 -6.35
CA LEU A 66 4.97 -4.45 -5.40
C LEU A 66 6.44 -4.87 -5.50
N ASP A 67 7.20 -4.41 -6.49
CA ASP A 67 8.61 -4.79 -6.62
C ASP A 67 9.49 -4.04 -5.59
N PRO A 68 10.15 -4.75 -4.65
CA PRO A 68 11.04 -4.14 -3.68
C PRO A 68 12.38 -3.66 -4.26
N TYR A 69 12.73 -4.11 -5.46
CA TYR A 69 14.01 -3.82 -6.12
C TYR A 69 13.89 -2.68 -7.15
N LEU A 70 12.68 -2.19 -7.39
CA LEU A 70 12.47 -1.04 -8.26
C LEU A 70 13.17 0.20 -7.70
N SER A 71 14.10 0.74 -8.48
CA SER A 71 14.86 1.94 -8.11
C SER A 71 14.02 3.18 -8.39
N LEU A 72 13.44 3.74 -7.33
CA LEU A 72 12.65 4.96 -7.39
C LEU A 72 13.53 6.20 -7.14
N ALA A 73 13.20 7.32 -7.79
CA ALA A 73 13.85 8.59 -7.50
C ALA A 73 13.54 9.04 -6.06
N PRO A 74 14.40 9.86 -5.43
CA PRO A 74 14.17 10.36 -4.08
C PRO A 74 12.80 11.03 -3.93
N GLY A 75 12.09 10.73 -2.85
CA GLY A 75 10.75 11.27 -2.58
C GLY A 75 9.60 10.54 -3.29
N CYS A 76 9.90 9.63 -4.21
CA CYS A 76 8.88 8.77 -4.83
C CYS A 76 8.48 7.63 -3.88
N ARG A 77 7.23 7.16 -4.03
CA ARG A 77 6.70 6.00 -3.31
C ARG A 77 6.15 4.96 -4.28
N SER A 78 6.29 3.69 -3.88
CA SER A 78 5.55 2.53 -4.39
C SER A 78 4.58 2.02 -3.32
N LEU A 79 3.62 1.17 -3.71
CA LEU A 79 2.78 0.46 -2.75
C LEU A 79 3.63 -0.36 -1.75
N PHE A 80 4.71 -1.01 -2.21
CA PHE A 80 5.68 -1.70 -1.37
C PHE A 80 6.27 -0.76 -0.30
N SER A 81 6.76 0.41 -0.69
CA SER A 81 7.35 1.38 0.25
C SER A 81 6.32 1.88 1.29
N VAL A 82 5.07 2.07 0.87
CA VAL A 82 3.95 2.44 1.76
C VAL A 82 3.67 1.32 2.76
N LEU A 83 3.61 0.08 2.30
CA LEU A 83 3.39 -1.10 3.15
C LEU A 83 4.52 -1.27 4.18
N VAL A 84 5.78 -1.11 3.78
CA VAL A 84 6.93 -1.18 4.70
C VAL A 84 6.82 -0.12 5.79
N ARG A 85 6.44 1.11 5.43
CA ARG A 85 6.22 2.19 6.41
C ARG A 85 5.08 1.86 7.37
N VAL A 86 3.96 1.34 6.88
CA VAL A 86 2.83 0.89 7.70
C VAL A 86 3.24 -0.24 8.64
N ILE A 87 4.02 -1.22 8.18
CA ILE A 87 4.56 -2.30 9.02
C ILE A 87 5.43 -1.71 10.13
N GLY A 88 6.30 -0.76 9.80
CA GLY A 88 7.12 -0.06 10.78
C GLY A 88 6.28 0.63 11.86
N GLU A 89 5.26 1.37 11.46
CA GLU A 89 4.34 2.03 12.38
C GLU A 89 3.54 1.04 13.24
N LEU A 90 3.04 -0.04 12.62
CA LEU A 90 2.35 -1.11 13.32
C LEU A 90 3.24 -1.73 14.40
N MET A 91 4.49 -2.05 14.06
CA MET A 91 5.47 -2.59 15.01
C MET A 91 5.69 -1.63 16.19
N GLN A 92 5.81 -0.33 15.93
CA GLN A 92 5.94 0.69 16.99
C GLN A 92 4.69 0.76 17.89
N ARG A 93 3.49 0.63 17.32
CA ARG A 93 2.24 0.59 18.10
C ARG A 93 2.14 -0.68 18.94
N LEU A 94 2.54 -1.83 18.40
CA LEU A 94 2.53 -3.11 19.11
C LEU A 94 3.41 -3.09 20.36
N GLN A 95 4.59 -2.45 20.31
CA GLN A 95 5.48 -2.35 21.47
C GLN A 95 4.84 -1.58 22.65
N ARG A 96 3.88 -0.68 22.37
CA ARG A 96 3.16 0.08 23.41
C ARG A 96 2.02 -0.71 24.05
N VAL A 97 1.66 -1.87 23.50
CA VAL A 97 0.59 -2.72 24.03
C VAL A 97 1.18 -3.83 24.88
N PRO A 98 1.11 -3.73 26.23
CA PRO A 98 1.61 -4.80 27.09
C PRO A 98 0.82 -6.08 26.85
N GLN A 99 1.54 -7.20 26.85
CA GLN A 99 0.98 -8.54 26.67
C GLN A 99 0.16 -8.71 25.37
N PHE A 100 0.54 -8.00 24.30
CA PHE A 100 -0.17 -8.01 23.01
C PHE A 100 -0.51 -9.42 22.51
N ARG A 101 0.46 -10.34 22.52
CA ARG A 101 0.25 -11.74 22.08
C ARG A 101 -0.83 -12.46 22.90
N ALA A 102 -0.84 -12.28 24.22
CA ALA A 102 -1.85 -12.88 25.08
C ALA A 102 -3.24 -12.29 24.81
N LYS A 103 -3.33 -10.96 24.64
CA LYS A 103 -4.58 -10.28 24.26
C LYS A 103 -5.10 -10.77 22.91
N LEU A 104 -4.23 -10.96 21.92
CA LEU A 104 -4.61 -11.46 20.61
C LEU A 104 -5.20 -12.88 20.68
N LEU A 105 -4.58 -13.76 21.47
CA LEU A 105 -5.09 -15.11 21.72
C LEU A 105 -6.45 -15.07 22.44
N LEU A 106 -6.61 -14.18 23.42
CA LEU A 106 -7.87 -14.01 24.14
C LEU A 106 -8.99 -13.54 23.19
N VAL A 107 -8.75 -12.48 22.41
CA VAL A 107 -9.72 -11.98 21.43
C VAL A 107 -10.10 -13.05 20.41
N ARG A 108 -9.12 -13.83 19.91
CA ARG A 108 -9.41 -14.97 19.03
C ARG A 108 -10.36 -15.98 19.70
N ARG A 109 -10.14 -16.33 20.97
CA ARG A 109 -11.01 -17.27 21.70
C ARG A 109 -12.41 -16.70 21.90
N GLN A 110 -12.52 -15.40 22.18
CA GLN A 110 -13.81 -14.72 22.31
C GLN A 110 -14.59 -14.69 20.99
N LEU A 111 -13.93 -14.32 19.88
CA LEU A 111 -14.54 -14.33 18.55
C LEU A 111 -14.98 -15.73 18.11
N LEU A 112 -14.30 -16.77 18.59
CA LEU A 112 -14.69 -18.18 18.37
C LEU A 112 -15.73 -18.70 19.38
N GLY A 113 -16.19 -17.87 20.33
CA GLY A 113 -17.16 -18.26 21.36
C GLY A 113 -16.62 -19.24 22.40
N LEU A 114 -15.30 -19.42 22.50
CA LEU A 114 -14.66 -20.37 23.44
C LEU A 114 -14.51 -19.80 24.85
N VAL A 115 -14.57 -18.48 24.99
CA VAL A 115 -14.44 -17.72 26.24
C VAL A 115 -15.41 -16.55 26.12
N PRO A 116 -16.15 -16.17 27.18
CA PRO A 116 -17.02 -15.00 27.17
C PRO A 116 -16.29 -13.69 26.85
#